data_AF-A0AAN8VC62-F1
#
_entry.id   AF-A0AAN8VC62-F1
#
_cell.length_a   1.000
_cell.length_b   1.000
_cell.length_c   1.000
_cell.angle_alpha   90.00
_cell.angle_beta   90.00
_cell.angle_gamma   90.00
#
_symmetry.space_group_name_H-M   'P 1'
#
loop_
_entity.id
_entity.type
_entity.pdbx_description
1 polymer ?
#
loop_
_entity_poly.entity_id
_entity_poly.type
_entity_poly.pdbx_seq_one_letter_code
_entity_poly.pdbx_strand_id
1 'polypeptide(L)'
;MDNNPARFQRTDQWLPVYSWLESLDRDEVVKSNEIKDWLAANAEVSEQLCSRHSHYHLMHYIKKCHVKILKRREKKKALEQPNQVTSLKVQPNSTPKPQAPIPSNPAKDLAKDSDAYLAKRNEALQKFEMLVEFENYLVSYLPKQGLLSSLF
;
A
#
# COMPACT_ATOMS: atom_id res chain seq x y z
N MET A 1 -10.39 17.85 -14.61
CA MET A 1 -10.70 16.39 -14.61
C MET A 1 -9.45 15.71 -15.11
N ASP A 2 -8.42 15.71 -14.28
CA ASP A 2 -7.05 15.42 -14.70
C ASP A 2 -6.74 13.96 -14.39
N ASN A 3 -7.25 13.09 -15.26
CA ASN A 3 -6.90 11.67 -15.24
C ASN A 3 -5.54 11.52 -15.93
N ASN A 4 -4.48 11.34 -15.15
CA ASN A 4 -3.13 11.08 -15.65
C ASN A 4 -3.10 9.75 -16.44
N PRO A 5 -2.98 9.76 -17.78
CA PRO A 5 -3.18 8.56 -18.61
C PRO A 5 -1.99 7.58 -18.58
N ALA A 6 -0.86 7.97 -17.98
CA ALA A 6 0.36 7.15 -17.95
C ALA A 6 0.57 6.39 -16.64
N ARG A 7 -0.13 6.77 -15.57
CA ARG A 7 -0.28 5.91 -14.38
C ARG A 7 -1.39 4.92 -14.73
N PHE A 8 -1.08 3.63 -14.80
CA PHE A 8 -2.07 2.57 -14.54
C PHE A 8 -2.97 2.07 -15.70
N GLN A 9 -2.67 2.30 -16.99
CA GLN A 9 -3.42 1.61 -18.07
C GLN A 9 -3.44 0.07 -17.93
N ARG A 10 -2.36 -0.54 -17.41
CA ARG A 10 -2.33 -1.98 -17.11
C ARG A 10 -3.06 -2.36 -15.83
N THR A 11 -3.33 -1.42 -14.93
CA THR A 11 -3.92 -1.71 -13.62
C THR A 11 -5.43 -1.50 -13.62
N ASP A 12 -5.94 -0.59 -14.45
CA ASP A 12 -7.38 -0.32 -14.53
C ASP A 12 -8.16 -1.53 -15.08
N GLN A 13 -7.58 -2.31 -16.01
CA GLN A 13 -8.18 -3.55 -16.50
C GLN A 13 -8.40 -4.59 -15.40
N TRP A 14 -7.52 -4.58 -14.39
CA TRP A 14 -7.59 -5.49 -13.25
C TRP A 14 -8.34 -4.88 -12.08
N LEU A 15 -8.78 -3.62 -12.16
CA LEU A 15 -9.47 -2.93 -11.07
C LEU A 15 -10.74 -3.67 -10.65
N PRO A 16 -11.63 -4.15 -11.56
CA PRO A 16 -12.81 -4.93 -11.17
C PRO A 16 -12.44 -6.21 -10.40
N VAL A 17 -11.36 -6.87 -10.81
CA VAL A 17 -10.83 -8.06 -10.12
C VAL A 17 -10.33 -7.70 -8.73
N TYR A 18 -9.57 -6.61 -8.58
CA TYR A 18 -9.09 -6.16 -7.27
C TYR A 18 -10.25 -5.80 -6.34
N SER A 19 -11.23 -5.04 -6.83
CA SER A 19 -12.42 -4.67 -6.06
C SER A 19 -13.21 -5.89 -5.60
N TRP A 20 -13.37 -6.89 -6.47
CA TRP A 20 -13.99 -8.16 -6.09
C TRP A 20 -13.18 -8.92 -5.03
N LEU A 21 -11.86 -9.05 -5.20
CA LEU A 21 -11.03 -9.77 -4.24
C LEU A 21 -11.01 -9.09 -2.86
N GLU A 22 -11.07 -7.76 -2.80
CA GLU A 22 -11.15 -7.01 -1.55
C GLU A 22 -12.52 -7.17 -0.87
N SER A 23 -13.61 -7.36 -1.63
CA SER A 23 -14.96 -7.54 -1.05
C SER A 23 -15.20 -8.93 -0.46
N LEU A 24 -14.39 -9.93 -0.81
CA LEU A 24 -14.55 -11.31 -0.32
C LEU A 24 -14.27 -11.48 1.19
N ASP A 25 -13.70 -10.48 1.87
CA ASP A 25 -13.32 -10.43 3.30
C ASP A 25 -12.94 -11.77 3.96
N ARG A 26 -12.16 -12.59 3.26
CA ARG A 26 -11.72 -13.91 3.70
C ARG A 26 -10.22 -13.99 3.70
N ASP A 27 -9.64 -14.66 4.70
CA ASP A 27 -8.18 -14.85 4.83
C ASP A 27 -7.64 -16.03 3.98
N GLU A 28 -8.50 -16.63 3.15
CA GLU A 28 -8.15 -17.75 2.26
C GLU A 28 -8.02 -17.34 0.80
N VAL A 29 -7.17 -18.06 0.06
CA VAL A 29 -6.97 -17.83 -1.37
C VAL A 29 -8.20 -18.31 -2.17
N VAL A 30 -8.70 -17.49 -3.10
CA VAL A 30 -9.87 -17.81 -3.93
C VAL A 30 -9.64 -19.09 -4.73
N LYS A 31 -10.66 -19.95 -4.74
CA LYS A 31 -10.63 -21.23 -5.45
C LYS A 31 -10.87 -21.02 -6.93
N SER A 32 -10.39 -21.96 -7.75
CA SER A 32 -10.53 -21.87 -9.21
C SER A 32 -11.99 -21.78 -9.66
N ASN A 33 -12.92 -22.44 -8.96
CA ASN A 33 -14.35 -22.40 -9.30
C ASN A 33 -14.94 -21.01 -9.05
N GLU A 34 -14.66 -20.40 -7.89
CA GLU A 34 -15.13 -19.05 -7.57
C GLU A 34 -14.64 -18.01 -8.59
N ILE A 35 -13.41 -18.17 -9.10
CA ILE A 35 -12.89 -17.32 -10.17
C ILE A 35 -13.67 -17.51 -11.47
N LYS A 36 -13.98 -18.76 -11.85
CA LYS A 36 -14.79 -19.04 -13.04
C LYS A 36 -16.20 -18.47 -12.90
N ASP A 37 -16.83 -18.68 -11.74
CA ASP A 37 -18.18 -18.21 -11.46
C ASP A 37 -18.24 -16.67 -11.52
N TRP A 38 -17.24 -15.99 -10.95
CA TRP A 38 -17.16 -14.54 -11.03
C TRP A 38 -16.92 -14.02 -12.45
N LEU A 39 -16.05 -14.67 -13.22
CA LEU A 39 -15.83 -14.32 -14.63
C LEU A 39 -17.09 -14.57 -15.49
N ALA A 40 -17.86 -15.61 -15.19
CA ALA A 40 -19.12 -15.88 -15.86
C ALA A 40 -20.19 -14.83 -15.52
N ALA A 41 -20.23 -14.36 -14.26
CA ALA A 41 -21.13 -13.30 -13.83
C ALA A 41 -20.77 -11.90 -14.38
N ASN A 42 -19.52 -11.69 -14.80
CA ASN A 42 -19.00 -10.41 -15.31
C ASN A 42 -18.44 -10.59 -16.73
N ALA A 43 -19.33 -10.90 -17.68
CA ALA A 43 -18.95 -11.28 -19.04
C ALA A 43 -18.11 -10.21 -19.77
N GLU A 44 -18.40 -8.91 -19.60
CA GLU A 44 -17.65 -7.81 -20.22
C GLU A 44 -16.18 -7.80 -19.77
N VAL A 45 -15.95 -7.88 -18.45
CA VAL A 45 -14.59 -7.94 -17.87
C VAL A 45 -13.89 -9.23 -18.30
N SER A 46 -14.64 -10.34 -18.30
CA SER A 46 -14.12 -11.64 -18.70
C SER A 46 -13.66 -11.66 -20.15
N GLU A 47 -14.45 -11.14 -21.08
CA GLU A 47 -14.13 -11.05 -22.50
C GLU A 47 -12.87 -10.20 -22.73
N GLN A 48 -12.81 -9.02 -22.09
CA GLN A 48 -11.65 -8.14 -22.17
C GLN A 48 -10.37 -8.81 -21.65
N LEU A 49 -10.46 -9.53 -20.53
CA LEU A 49 -9.33 -10.23 -19.93
C LEU A 49 -8.91 -11.47 -20.76
N CYS A 50 -9.87 -12.24 -21.27
CA CYS A 50 -9.62 -13.41 -22.11
C CYS A 50 -9.04 -13.06 -23.49
N SER A 51 -9.37 -11.90 -24.05
CA SER A 51 -8.79 -11.41 -25.29
C SER A 51 -7.27 -11.22 -25.20
N ARG A 52 -6.76 -10.85 -24.02
CA ARG A 52 -5.35 -10.47 -23.81
C ARG A 52 -4.53 -11.53 -23.08
N HIS A 53 -5.17 -12.43 -22.35
CA HIS A 53 -4.48 -13.36 -21.47
C HIS A 53 -5.04 -14.77 -21.60
N SER A 54 -4.16 -15.75 -21.54
CA SER A 54 -4.57 -17.16 -21.49
C SER A 54 -5.34 -17.47 -20.21
N HIS A 55 -6.21 -18.48 -20.27
CA HIS A 55 -6.95 -18.95 -19.09
C HIS A 55 -6.02 -19.28 -17.91
N TYR A 56 -4.87 -19.90 -18.17
CA TYR A 56 -3.86 -20.15 -17.14
C TYR A 56 -3.34 -18.85 -16.49
N HIS A 57 -3.04 -17.84 -17.30
CA HIS A 57 -2.57 -16.55 -16.81
C HIS A 57 -3.62 -15.88 -15.93
N LEU A 58 -4.89 -15.88 -16.33
CA LEU A 58 -5.98 -15.31 -15.53
C LEU A 58 -6.06 -15.98 -14.17
N MET A 59 -6.19 -17.31 -14.13
CA MET A 59 -6.28 -18.05 -12.88
C MET A 59 -5.08 -17.79 -11.97
N HIS A 60 -3.87 -17.85 -12.51
CA HIS A 60 -2.65 -17.66 -11.74
C HIS A 60 -2.53 -16.22 -11.23
N TYR A 61 -2.80 -15.23 -12.08
CA TYR A 61 -2.63 -13.83 -11.74
C TYR A 61 -3.67 -13.37 -10.71
N ILE A 62 -4.94 -13.78 -10.84
CA ILE A 62 -6.00 -13.50 -9.87
C ILE A 62 -5.63 -14.05 -8.49
N LYS A 63 -5.15 -15.31 -8.43
CA LYS A 63 -4.65 -15.90 -7.17
C LYS A 63 -3.48 -15.13 -6.59
N LYS A 64 -2.52 -14.73 -7.44
CA LYS A 64 -1.37 -13.92 -7.02
C LYS A 64 -1.78 -12.55 -6.46
N CYS A 65 -2.78 -11.90 -7.06
CA CYS A 65 -3.37 -10.67 -6.56
C CYS A 65 -3.96 -10.87 -5.17
N HIS A 66 -4.74 -11.93 -4.97
CA HIS A 66 -5.37 -12.19 -3.68
C HIS A 66 -4.34 -12.46 -2.58
N VAL A 67 -3.30 -13.26 -2.85
CA VAL A 67 -2.19 -13.46 -1.91
C VAL A 67 -1.53 -12.14 -1.51
N LYS A 68 -1.39 -11.18 -2.44
CA LYS A 68 -0.86 -9.84 -2.11
C LYS A 68 -1.81 -9.04 -1.22
N ILE A 69 -3.13 -9.16 -1.43
CA ILE A 69 -4.15 -8.49 -0.59
C ILE A 69 -4.11 -9.07 0.82
N LEU A 70 -4.10 -10.40 0.95
CA LEU A 70 -4.00 -11.10 2.24
C LEU A 70 -2.77 -10.66 3.03
N LYS A 71 -1.59 -10.70 2.42
CA LYS A 71 -0.33 -10.25 3.06
C LYS A 71 -0.37 -8.79 3.48
N ARG A 72 -1.07 -7.92 2.75
CA ARG A 72 -1.24 -6.51 3.14
C ARG A 72 -2.22 -6.37 4.30
N ARG A 73 -3.30 -7.16 4.33
CA ARG A 73 -4.28 -7.15 5.41
C ARG A 73 -3.68 -7.68 6.72
N GLU A 74 -2.91 -8.76 6.68
CA GLU A 74 -2.18 -9.28 7.84
C GLU A 74 -1.25 -8.23 8.45
N LYS A 75 -0.49 -7.51 7.60
CA LYS A 75 0.38 -6.40 8.05
C LYS A 75 -0.38 -5.24 8.67
N LYS A 76 -1.55 -4.88 8.11
CA LYS A 76 -2.41 -3.85 8.68
C LYS A 76 -3.00 -4.31 10.02
N LYS A 77 -3.50 -5.55 10.12
CA LYS A 77 -4.00 -6.14 11.37
C LYS A 77 -2.90 -6.18 12.46
N ALA A 78 -1.64 -6.39 12.09
CA ALA A 78 -0.51 -6.36 13.04
C ALA A 78 -0.16 -4.95 13.54
N LEU A 79 -0.44 -3.91 12.74
CA LEU A 79 -0.18 -2.51 13.09
C LEU A 79 -1.33 -1.87 13.87
N GLU A 80 -2.56 -2.31 13.61
CA GLU A 80 -3.80 -1.86 14.26
C GLU A 80 -4.09 -2.59 15.59
N GLN A 81 -3.17 -3.39 16.13
CA GLN A 81 -3.25 -3.84 17.52
C GLN A 81 -2.80 -2.68 18.42
N PRO A 82 -3.72 -1.95 19.11
CA PRO A 82 -3.29 -1.04 20.17
C PRO A 82 -2.59 -1.87 21.24
N ASN A 83 -1.45 -1.38 21.71
CA ASN A 83 -0.70 -1.92 22.85
C ASN A 83 -1.64 -2.40 23.97
N GLN A 84 -1.92 -3.70 24.01
CA GLN A 84 -2.35 -4.37 25.23
C GLN A 84 -1.09 -4.50 26.08
N VAL A 85 -0.86 -3.48 26.91
CA VAL A 85 0.01 -3.56 28.07
C VAL A 85 -0.54 -4.68 28.95
N THR A 86 -0.02 -5.89 28.80
CA THR A 86 -0.23 -6.96 29.77
C THR A 86 1.11 -7.34 30.37
N SER A 87 1.42 -6.60 31.42
CA SER A 87 2.35 -6.96 32.47
C SER A 87 1.95 -8.31 33.08
N LEU A 88 2.78 -9.34 32.93
CA LEU A 88 2.85 -10.51 33.82
C LEU A 88 4.34 -10.89 33.93
N LYS A 89 5.03 -10.34 34.93
CA LYS A 89 5.28 -10.94 36.24
C LYS A 89 6.43 -11.96 36.20
N VAL A 90 7.58 -11.43 36.58
CA VAL A 90 8.79 -12.12 37.05
C VAL A 90 8.44 -13.13 38.14
N GLN A 91 8.92 -14.37 38.00
CA GLN A 91 9.18 -15.32 39.10
C GLN A 91 10.51 -16.02 38.80
N PRO A 92 11.49 -16.00 39.72
CA PRO A 92 12.82 -16.58 39.52
C PRO A 92 12.85 -18.06 39.95
N ASN A 93 13.74 -18.86 39.34
CA ASN A 93 14.59 -19.84 40.05
C ASN A 93 15.49 -20.63 39.07
N SER A 94 16.82 -20.44 39.25
CA SER A 94 17.96 -21.41 39.22
C SER A 94 17.93 -22.58 38.21
N THR A 95 18.92 -22.86 37.35
CA THR A 95 20.39 -23.02 37.53
C THR A 95 21.12 -23.07 36.15
N PRO A 96 22.48 -23.04 36.07
CA PRO A 96 23.22 -22.34 35.01
C PRO A 96 23.86 -23.23 33.92
N LYS A 97 24.02 -22.68 32.70
CA LYS A 97 25.04 -23.13 31.72
C LYS A 97 25.49 -21.95 30.82
N PRO A 98 26.79 -21.82 30.46
CA PRO A 98 27.40 -20.53 30.10
C PRO A 98 27.50 -20.27 28.59
N GLN A 99 27.90 -19.02 28.25
CA GLN A 99 28.20 -18.41 26.92
C GLN A 99 27.03 -17.54 26.40
N ALA A 100 27.17 -16.28 25.98
CA ALA A 100 28.28 -15.35 25.74
C ALA A 100 27.68 -13.90 25.74
N PRO A 101 28.47 -12.81 25.63
CA PRO A 101 28.05 -11.45 25.97
C PRO A 101 26.85 -10.93 25.16
N ILE A 102 25.95 -10.25 25.86
CA ILE A 102 24.92 -9.38 25.30
C ILE A 102 25.60 -8.26 24.47
N PRO A 103 25.25 -8.03 23.21
CA PRO A 103 25.32 -6.71 22.63
C PRO A 103 24.00 -6.03 22.94
N SER A 104 24.07 -5.12 23.91
CA SER A 104 23.11 -4.07 24.15
C SER A 104 22.77 -3.37 22.85
N ASN A 105 21.48 -3.16 22.55
CA ASN A 105 21.03 -2.26 21.50
C ASN A 105 21.86 -0.97 21.44
N PRO A 106 22.38 -0.60 20.25
CA PRO A 106 22.62 0.80 19.94
C PRO A 106 22.10 1.06 18.52
N ALA A 107 20.77 1.15 18.37
CA ALA A 107 20.16 1.66 17.14
C ALA A 107 19.39 2.97 17.38
N LYS A 108 19.78 3.71 18.43
CA LYS A 108 19.59 5.15 18.50
C LYS A 108 20.94 5.75 18.12
N ASP A 109 20.92 6.64 17.14
CA ASP A 109 22.06 7.22 16.41
C ASP A 109 22.59 6.39 15.23
N LEU A 110 21.69 6.08 14.29
CA LEU A 110 22.13 6.01 12.89
C LEU A 110 22.60 7.41 12.51
N ALA A 111 23.92 7.56 12.32
CA ALA A 111 24.58 8.81 12.00
C ALA A 111 23.78 9.60 10.96
N LYS A 112 23.29 10.78 11.37
CA LYS A 112 22.68 11.79 10.48
C LYS A 112 23.63 12.24 9.35
N ASP A 113 24.87 11.76 9.38
CA ASP A 113 25.94 12.01 8.41
C ASP A 113 26.21 10.83 7.46
N SER A 114 25.42 9.75 7.51
CA SER A 114 25.54 8.69 6.49
C SER A 114 25.21 9.27 5.11
N ASP A 115 26.07 9.03 4.12
CA ASP A 115 25.89 9.50 2.74
C ASP A 115 24.51 9.11 2.18
N ALA A 116 24.04 7.89 2.48
CA ALA A 116 22.71 7.43 2.10
C ALA A 116 21.57 8.22 2.77
N TYR A 117 21.76 8.67 4.01
CA TYR A 117 20.79 9.52 4.72
C TYR A 117 20.76 10.92 4.12
N LEU A 118 21.91 11.51 3.83
CA LEU A 118 22.03 12.82 3.19
C LEU A 118 21.43 12.81 1.78
N ALA A 119 21.75 11.80 0.97
CA ALA A 119 21.17 11.61 -0.36
C ALA A 119 19.63 11.53 -0.31
N LYS A 120 19.09 10.74 0.62
CA LYS A 120 17.63 10.61 0.79
C LYS A 120 16.98 11.91 1.28
N ARG A 121 17.64 12.65 2.16
CA ARG A 121 17.17 13.96 2.63
C ARG A 121 17.16 14.97 1.48
N ASN A 122 18.19 15.00 0.64
CA ASN A 122 18.29 15.89 -0.51
C ASN A 122 17.24 15.54 -1.58
N GLU A 123 17.05 14.26 -1.87
CA GLU A 123 16.00 13.80 -2.79
C GLU A 123 14.60 14.20 -2.27
N ALA A 124 14.36 14.09 -0.96
CA ALA A 124 13.11 14.52 -0.35
C ALA A 124 12.93 16.04 -0.41
N LEU A 125 13.99 16.82 -0.20
CA LEU A 125 13.98 18.28 -0.28
C LEU A 125 13.64 18.73 -1.70
N GLN A 126 14.29 18.16 -2.71
CA GLN A 126 14.04 18.49 -4.12
C GLN A 126 12.58 18.19 -4.53
N LYS A 127 12.02 17.07 -4.05
CA LYS A 127 10.60 16.74 -4.28
C LYS A 127 9.67 17.74 -3.60
N PHE A 128 10.01 18.18 -2.40
CA PHE A 128 9.22 19.19 -1.69
C PHE A 128 9.23 20.53 -2.43
N GLU A 129 10.39 21.00 -2.88
CA GLU A 129 10.52 22.24 -3.66
C GLU A 129 9.66 22.20 -4.92
N MET A 130 9.71 21.09 -5.68
CA MET A 130 8.87 20.91 -6.87
C MET A 130 7.37 20.95 -6.53
N LEU A 131 6.95 20.35 -5.41
CA LEU A 131 5.55 20.39 -4.96
C LEU A 131 5.12 21.80 -4.57
N VAL A 132 5.98 22.57 -3.91
CA VAL A 132 5.71 23.97 -3.54
C VAL A 132 5.63 24.86 -4.79
N GLU A 133 6.52 24.68 -5.76
CA GLU A 133 6.44 25.38 -7.05
C GLU A 133 5.12 25.06 -7.77
N PHE A 134 4.69 23.81 -7.76
CA PHE A 134 3.43 23.40 -8.35
C PHE A 134 2.22 23.98 -7.60
N GLU A 135 2.26 24.01 -6.27
CA GLU A 135 1.23 24.66 -5.45
C GLU A 135 1.14 26.16 -5.78
N ASN A 136 2.28 26.86 -5.83
CA ASN A 136 2.33 28.28 -6.22
C ASN A 136 1.80 28.50 -7.63
N TYR A 137 2.13 27.61 -8.57
CA TYR A 137 1.58 27.62 -9.92
C TYR A 137 0.05 27.51 -9.85
N LEU A 138 -0.50 26.49 -9.21
CA LEU A 138 -1.95 26.30 -9.08
C LEU A 138 -2.66 27.49 -8.39
N VAL A 139 -2.08 28.03 -7.31
CA VAL A 139 -2.61 29.21 -6.62
C VAL A 139 -2.65 30.44 -7.54
N SER A 140 -1.70 30.57 -8.47
CA SER A 140 -1.71 31.66 -9.46
C SER A 140 -2.79 31.51 -10.55
N TYR A 141 -3.21 30.28 -10.88
CA TYR A 141 -4.25 30.00 -11.88
C TYR A 141 -5.66 29.87 -11.28
N LEU A 142 -5.78 29.58 -9.98
CA LEU A 142 -7.05 29.65 -9.29
C LEU A 142 -7.45 31.13 -9.19
N PRO A 143 -8.56 31.57 -9.80
CA PRO A 143 -9.04 32.92 -9.61
C PRO A 143 -9.20 33.14 -8.12
N LYS A 144 -8.59 34.20 -7.56
CA LYS A 144 -8.99 34.72 -6.25
C LYS A 144 -10.48 35.00 -6.35
N GLN A 145 -11.32 34.07 -5.92
CA GLN A 145 -12.75 34.31 -5.72
C GLN A 145 -12.89 35.23 -4.50
N GLY A 146 -12.47 36.48 -4.70
CA GLY A 146 -12.83 37.60 -3.86
C GLY A 146 -14.19 38.08 -4.34
N LEU A 147 -15.21 37.75 -3.55
CA LEU A 147 -16.32 38.64 -3.21
C LEU A 147 -16.59 39.76 -4.23
N LEU A 148 -17.40 39.47 -5.24
CA LEU A 148 -18.35 40.47 -5.74
C LEU A 148 -19.54 40.51 -4.78
N SER A 149 -19.27 40.94 -3.56
CA SER A 149 -20.24 41.68 -2.77
C SER A 149 -20.02 43.16 -3.06
N SER A 150 -21.10 43.83 -3.46
CA SER A 150 -21.30 45.29 -3.56
C SER A 150 -21.15 45.96 -4.93
N LEU A 151 -22.22 46.70 -5.28
CA LEU A 151 -22.40 47.72 -6.31
C LEU A 151 -22.67 47.14 -7.72
N PHE A 152 -23.90 46.81 -8.11
CA PHE A 152 -25.11 47.66 -8.20
C PHE A 152 -26.37 46.81 -8.23
#